data_AF-A0A257PF38-F1
#
_entry.id   AF-A0A257PF38-F1
#
_cell.length_a   1.000
_cell.length_b   1.000
_cell.length_c   1.000
_cell.angle_alpha   90.00
_cell.angle_beta   90.00
_cell.angle_gamma   90.00
#
_symmetry.space_group_name_H-M   'P 1'
#
loop_
_entity.id
_entity.type
_entity.pdbx_description
1 polymer ?
#
loop_
_entity_poly.entity_id
_entity_poly.type
_entity_poly.pdbx_seq_one_letter_code
_entity_poly.pdbx_strand_id
1 'polypeptide(L)'
;MVPVAIQLDHGLDVEVAAHAINRGCNGVMVDASDRELGENIGITREVVSMAHGCGVPVEGKLGYNSAPIRAGSPGEPQNPKDVVYTAVAEVL
;
A
#
# COMPACT_ATOMS: atom_id res chain seq x y z
N MET A 1 25.37 14.39 10.31
CA MET A 1 24.15 14.25 9.49
C MET A 1 23.27 13.19 10.13
N VAL A 2 21.95 13.36 10.11
CA VAL A 2 20.99 12.35 10.60
C VAL A 2 20.33 11.71 9.39
N PRO A 3 20.21 10.36 9.30
CA PRO A 3 19.46 9.71 8.23
C PRO A 3 17.99 10.10 8.27
N VAL A 4 17.38 10.42 7.11
CA VAL A 4 15.98 10.85 7.01
C VAL A 4 15.27 10.05 5.93
N ALA A 5 14.06 9.60 6.23
CA ALA A 5 13.13 9.01 5.28
C ALA A 5 11.97 9.99 4.97
N ILE A 6 11.59 10.08 3.70
CA ILE A 6 10.41 10.76 3.17
C ILE A 6 9.57 9.67 2.48
N GLN A 7 8.51 9.26 3.16
CA GLN A 7 7.65 8.15 2.77
C GLN A 7 6.36 8.69 2.13
N LEU A 8 6.01 8.21 0.94
CA LEU A 8 4.62 8.30 0.48
C LEU A 8 3.77 7.34 1.30
N ASP A 9 2.75 7.87 1.96
CA ASP A 9 1.78 7.07 2.71
C ASP A 9 0.52 6.82 1.87
N HIS A 10 -0.02 5.60 1.95
CA HIS A 10 -1.26 5.17 1.28
C HIS A 10 -1.38 5.51 -0.22
N GLY A 11 -0.34 5.24 -1.01
CA GLY A 11 -0.41 5.34 -2.48
C GLY A 11 -1.40 4.35 -3.09
N LEU A 12 -2.09 4.74 -4.17
CA LEU A 12 -3.17 3.92 -4.75
C LEU A 12 -2.68 2.97 -5.86
N ASP A 13 -1.63 3.36 -6.57
CA ASP A 13 -1.16 2.67 -7.77
C ASP A 13 0.29 3.09 -8.12
N VAL A 14 0.80 2.52 -9.21
CA VAL A 14 2.14 2.79 -9.74
C VAL A 14 2.37 4.25 -10.15
N GLU A 15 1.33 4.94 -10.61
CA GLU A 15 1.44 6.33 -11.09
C GLU A 15 1.66 7.28 -9.91
N VAL A 16 0.91 7.08 -8.82
CA VAL A 16 1.09 7.84 -7.58
C VAL A 16 2.48 7.57 -6.98
N ALA A 17 2.91 6.32 -6.93
CA ALA A 17 4.25 5.95 -6.44
C ALA A 17 5.37 6.60 -7.30
N ALA A 18 5.27 6.52 -8.62
CA ALA A 18 6.23 7.12 -9.54
C ALA A 18 6.28 8.64 -9.37
N HIS A 19 5.13 9.30 -9.21
CA HIS A 19 5.05 10.73 -8.98
C HIS A 19 5.70 11.14 -7.64
N ALA A 20 5.53 10.36 -6.58
CA ALA A 20 6.17 10.60 -5.29
C ALA A 20 7.70 10.46 -5.35
N ILE A 21 8.21 9.41 -6.01
CA ILE A 21 9.63 9.19 -6.23
C ILE A 21 10.24 10.35 -7.03
N ASN A 22 9.57 10.77 -8.11
CA ASN A 22 10.00 11.91 -8.93
C ASN A 22 10.05 13.24 -8.14
N ARG A 23 9.34 13.34 -7.00
CA ARG A 23 9.36 14.49 -6.10
C ARG A 23 10.31 14.34 -4.91
N GLY A 24 11.10 13.27 -4.87
CA GLY A 24 12.14 13.06 -3.86
C GLY A 24 11.71 12.22 -2.65
N CYS A 25 10.58 11.53 -2.71
CA CYS A 25 10.32 10.48 -1.72
C CYS A 25 11.37 9.37 -1.86
N ASN A 26 11.93 8.94 -0.74
CA ASN A 26 12.92 7.85 -0.67
C ASN A 26 12.35 6.59 -0.02
N GLY A 27 11.02 6.50 0.02
CA GLY A 27 10.24 5.30 0.27
C GLY A 27 8.79 5.52 -0.19
N VAL A 28 8.08 4.44 -0.54
CA VAL A 28 6.67 4.52 -0.93
C VAL A 28 5.84 3.39 -0.31
N MET A 29 4.57 3.67 -0.02
CA MET A 29 3.58 2.67 0.35
C MET A 29 2.53 2.56 -0.76
N VAL A 30 2.10 1.34 -1.08
CA VAL A 30 0.91 1.07 -1.89
C VAL A 30 -0.14 0.37 -1.04
N ASP A 31 -1.35 0.91 -1.07
CA ASP A 31 -2.51 0.42 -0.33
C ASP A 31 -3.58 -0.08 -1.31
N ALA A 32 -3.43 -1.33 -1.73
CA ALA A 32 -4.42 -2.06 -2.51
C ALA A 32 -5.21 -3.06 -1.64
N SER A 33 -5.34 -2.80 -0.33
CA SER A 33 -5.96 -3.74 0.62
C SER A 33 -7.47 -3.86 0.47
N ASP A 34 -8.10 -2.98 -0.32
CA ASP A 34 -9.51 -3.02 -0.70
C ASP A 34 -9.76 -3.86 -1.96
N ARG A 35 -8.70 -4.43 -2.57
CA ARG A 35 -8.78 -5.38 -3.70
C ARG A 35 -8.70 -6.82 -3.23
N GLU A 36 -9.12 -7.75 -4.10
CA GLU A 36 -8.86 -9.17 -3.87
C GLU A 36 -7.36 -9.43 -3.75
N LEU A 37 -6.97 -10.39 -2.91
CA LEU A 37 -5.55 -10.66 -2.59
C LEU A 37 -4.67 -10.83 -3.84
N GLY A 38 -5.16 -11.53 -4.87
CA GLY A 38 -4.41 -11.71 -6.12
C GLY A 38 -4.16 -10.41 -6.88
N GLU A 39 -5.13 -9.49 -6.90
CA GLU A 39 -5.00 -8.18 -7.51
C GLU A 39 -4.08 -7.27 -6.68
N ASN A 40 -4.22 -7.27 -5.35
CA ASN A 40 -3.32 -6.57 -4.44
C ASN A 40 -1.86 -7.00 -4.68
N ILE A 41 -1.60 -8.31 -4.75
CA ILE A 41 -0.26 -8.83 -5.07
C ILE A 41 0.23 -8.33 -6.44
N GLY A 42 -0.64 -8.30 -7.45
CA GLY A 42 -0.32 -7.81 -8.80
C GLY A 42 0.11 -6.34 -8.79
N ILE A 43 -0.73 -5.46 -8.22
CA ILE A 43 -0.47 -4.02 -8.12
C ILE A 43 0.80 -3.77 -7.28
N THR A 44 0.91 -4.42 -6.13
CA THR A 44 2.07 -4.26 -5.24
C THR A 44 3.36 -4.68 -5.94
N ARG A 45 3.35 -5.77 -6.71
CA ARG A 45 4.52 -6.22 -7.50
C ARG A 45 4.91 -5.22 -8.58
N GLU A 46 3.94 -4.59 -9.25
CA GLU A 46 4.22 -3.56 -10.25
C GLU A 46 4.92 -2.35 -9.62
N VAL A 47 4.42 -1.86 -8.49
CA VAL A 47 5.04 -0.77 -7.73
C VAL A 47 6.45 -1.15 -7.27
N VAL A 48 6.62 -2.36 -6.71
CA VAL A 48 7.92 -2.89 -6.29
C VAL A 48 8.92 -2.92 -7.45
N SER A 49 8.52 -3.42 -8.61
CA SER A 49 9.39 -3.51 -9.79
C SER A 49 9.88 -2.13 -10.23
N MET A 50 9.00 -1.13 -10.22
CA MET A 50 9.34 0.26 -10.58
C MET A 50 10.24 0.91 -9.52
N ALA A 51 9.83 0.89 -8.25
CA ALA A 51 10.52 1.60 -7.17
C ALA A 51 11.91 1.02 -6.86
N HIS A 52 12.06 -0.31 -6.92
CA HIS A 52 13.38 -0.94 -6.76
C HIS A 52 14.36 -0.56 -7.88
N GLY A 53 13.87 -0.29 -9.09
CA GLY A 53 14.67 0.27 -10.18
C GLY A 53 15.26 1.65 -9.85
N CYS A 54 14.63 2.38 -8.92
CA CYS A 54 15.09 3.68 -8.41
C CYS A 54 15.85 3.57 -7.06
N GLY A 55 16.03 2.36 -6.52
CA GLY A 55 16.61 2.17 -5.18
C GLY A 55 15.70 2.60 -4.03
N VAL A 56 14.39 2.68 -4.27
CA VAL A 56 13.39 3.12 -3.29
C VAL A 56 12.64 1.91 -2.72
N PRO A 57 12.59 1.73 -1.38
CA PRO A 57 11.85 0.66 -0.73
C PRO A 57 10.33 0.85 -0.84
N VAL A 58 9.60 -0.27 -0.77
CA VAL A 58 8.13 -0.30 -0.87
C VAL A 58 7.51 -0.97 0.35
N GLU A 59 6.45 -0.37 0.89
CA GLU A 59 5.54 -0.95 1.87
C GLU A 59 4.22 -1.34 1.18
N GLY A 60 3.67 -2.51 1.53
CA GLY A 60 2.37 -2.98 1.05
C GLY A 60 1.46 -3.33 2.22
N LYS A 61 0.14 -3.26 2.02
CA LYS A 61 -0.86 -3.57 3.06
C LYS A 61 -1.66 -4.84 2.73
N LEU A 62 -1.92 -5.64 3.77
CA LEU A 62 -2.87 -6.77 3.76
C LEU A 62 -3.90 -6.61 4.88
N GLY A 63 -5.15 -6.99 4.60
CA GLY A 63 -6.24 -6.96 5.57
C GLY A 63 -6.85 -5.58 5.79
N TYR A 64 -7.83 -5.52 6.70
CA TYR A 64 -8.64 -4.32 6.94
C TYR A 64 -7.90 -3.20 7.70
N ASN A 65 -8.14 -1.95 7.28
CA ASN A 65 -7.73 -0.76 8.00
C ASN A 65 -8.90 -0.17 8.80
N SER A 66 -8.72 -0.04 10.12
CA SER A 66 -9.72 0.56 11.02
C SER A 66 -10.01 2.04 10.77
N ALA A 67 -9.16 2.72 9.99
CA ALA A 67 -9.40 4.10 9.55
C ALA A 67 -9.56 4.15 8.01
N PRO A 68 -10.64 4.76 7.50
CA PRO A 68 -10.85 4.86 6.05
C PRO A 68 -9.78 5.75 5.40
N ILE A 69 -9.11 5.23 4.36
CA ILE A 69 -8.21 6.02 3.48
C ILE A 69 -9.01 7.11 2.76
N ARG A 70 -10.28 6.82 2.44
CA ARG A 70 -11.29 7.76 1.95
C ARG A 70 -12.59 7.46 2.67
N ALA A 71 -13.27 8.50 3.17
CA ALA A 71 -14.61 8.32 3.73
C ALA A 71 -15.53 7.68 2.67
N GLY A 72 -16.15 6.54 2.99
CA GLY A 72 -16.99 5.79 2.05
C GLY A 72 -16.22 4.91 1.05
N SER A 73 -14.95 4.57 1.30
CA SER A 73 -14.24 3.55 0.52
C SER A 73 -14.98 2.20 0.56
N PRO A 74 -15.06 1.46 -0.57
CA PRO A 74 -15.53 0.08 -0.58
C PRO A 74 -14.71 -0.76 0.41
N GLY A 75 -15.37 -1.51 1.30
CA GLY A 75 -14.71 -2.31 2.33
C GLY A 75 -14.79 -1.74 3.75
N GLU A 76 -15.47 -0.61 3.95
CA GLU A 76 -15.85 -0.18 5.30
C GLU A 76 -16.88 -1.18 5.88
N PRO A 77 -16.54 -1.94 6.93
CA PRO A 77 -17.41 -2.96 7.50
C PRO A 77 -18.65 -2.27 8.05
N GLN A 78 -19.81 -2.52 7.44
CA GLN A 78 -21.09 -2.09 8.02
C GLN A 78 -21.38 -2.82 9.34
N ASN A 79 -20.71 -3.96 9.57
CA ASN A 79 -20.78 -4.75 10.79
C ASN A 79 -19.36 -5.16 11.24
N PRO A 80 -18.98 -4.96 12.52
CA PRO A 80 -17.66 -5.32 13.04
C PRO A 80 -17.23 -6.78 12.84
N LYS A 81 -18.18 -7.69 12.58
CA LYS A 81 -17.90 -9.12 12.33
C LYS A 81 -17.42 -9.41 10.91
N ASP A 82 -17.64 -8.50 9.97
CA ASP A 82 -17.26 -8.66 8.56
C ASP A 82 -15.84 -8.16 8.28
N VAL A 83 -15.13 -7.75 9.33
CA VAL A 83 -13.74 -7.33 9.26
C VAL A 83 -12.85 -8.53 8.94
N VAL A 84 -12.20 -8.48 7.78
CA VAL A 84 -11.14 -9.43 7.42
C VAL A 84 -9.83 -8.90 7.96
N TYR A 85 -9.36 -9.51 9.05
CA TYR A 85 -8.01 -9.27 9.57
C TYR A 85 -6.97 -10.04 8.75
N THR A 86 -5.73 -9.54 8.74
CA THR A 86 -4.61 -10.20 8.08
C THR A 86 -4.42 -11.63 8.62
N ALA A 87 -4.51 -12.63 7.74
CA ALA A 87 -4.25 -14.01 8.14
C ALA A 87 -2.76 -14.36 8.02
N VAL A 88 -2.26 -15.20 8.93
CA VAL A 88 -0.85 -15.63 8.90
C VAL A 88 -0.49 -16.33 7.58
N ALA A 89 -1.43 -17.06 6.99
CA ALA A 89 -1.21 -17.74 5.71
C ALA A 89 -1.04 -16.79 4.52
N GLU A 90 -1.45 -15.53 4.64
CA GLU A 90 -1.40 -14.54 3.55
C GLU A 90 -0.10 -13.70 3.56
N VAL A 91 0.68 -13.77 4.65
CA VAL A 91 1.95 -13.04 4.83
C VAL A 91 3.20 -13.90 4.60
N LEU A 92 3.03 -15.20 4.30
CA LEU A 92 4.12 -16.19 4.10
C LEU A 92 4.39 -16.45 2.62
#